data_AF-A0AAN6GKV4-F1
#
_entry.id   AF-A0AAN6GKV4-F1
#
_cell.length_a   1.000
_cell.length_b   1.000
_cell.length_c   1.000
_cell.angle_alpha   90.00
_cell.angle_beta   90.00
_cell.angle_gamma   90.00
#
_symmetry.space_group_name_H-M   'P 1'
#
loop_
_entity.id
_entity.type
_entity.pdbx_description
1 polymer ?
#
loop_
_entity_poly.entity_id
_entity_poly.type
_entity_poly.pdbx_seq_one_letter_code
_entity_poly.pdbx_strand_id
1 'polypeptide(L)'
;MRLSHLAVALTFISGFVRADFFPDSRRCGVERVDHAAEQKTQELIRFYGPVAVTSIATKKVIPVHWHAITSSDGQGAINSTIMHQQISVLNKDYAEAGFHFKLVGSDVTVQDTWFYNLTNEESDDMRAMKSKLRRGGPRSLNLYTVQLSGGLLGFTTLPSWYSDNPINDGLVLNFKTLPGGPYGSRYSLGHTATHEVGHWMGLYHTFEGSSCDDPNGDYVSDTPPQATATRGCPTHKNTCPGRGPDSIHNFMDYSWDSCVTGFTKGQIVRMQTLMSLYRGP
;
A
#
# COMPACT_ATOMS: atom_id res chain seq x y z
N MET A 1 23.51 73.35 7.26
CA MET A 1 24.07 72.01 7.50
C MET A 1 22.92 71.02 7.60
N ARG A 2 22.83 70.05 6.68
CA ARG A 2 21.72 69.10 6.56
C ARG A 2 21.79 68.04 7.68
N LEU A 3 20.69 67.85 8.39
CA LEU A 3 20.46 66.75 9.34
C LEU A 3 20.03 65.50 8.56
N SER A 4 20.87 64.47 8.52
CA SER A 4 20.54 63.15 8.00
C SER A 4 19.92 62.28 9.09
N HIS A 5 18.66 61.90 8.91
CA HIS A 5 17.99 60.88 9.72
C HIS A 5 18.41 59.49 9.24
N LEU A 6 18.98 58.67 10.13
CA LEU A 6 19.24 57.26 9.90
C LEU A 6 17.95 56.48 10.23
N ALA A 7 17.31 55.87 9.23
CA ALA A 7 16.25 54.89 9.43
C ALA A 7 16.86 53.49 9.46
N VAL A 8 16.76 52.80 10.59
CA VAL A 8 17.12 51.39 10.73
C VAL A 8 15.98 50.56 10.15
N ALA A 9 16.19 49.92 9.00
CA ALA A 9 15.25 48.96 8.44
C ALA A 9 15.51 47.59 9.10
N LEU A 10 14.58 47.15 9.96
CA LEU A 10 14.52 45.77 10.44
C LEU A 10 13.88 44.91 9.33
N THR A 11 14.69 44.17 8.58
CA THR A 11 14.19 43.18 7.63
C THR A 11 13.81 41.90 8.38
N PHE A 12 12.51 41.73 8.63
CA PHE A 12 11.96 40.42 9.00
C PHE A 12 12.06 39.49 7.79
N ILE A 13 13.00 38.54 7.83
CA ILE A 13 13.01 37.41 6.90
C ILE A 13 11.96 36.42 7.42
N SER A 14 10.71 36.60 7.01
CA SER A 14 9.69 35.57 7.11
C SER A 14 10.03 34.48 6.09
N GLY A 15 10.70 33.42 6.55
CA GLY A 15 10.89 32.20 5.77
C GLY A 15 9.53 31.58 5.46
N PHE A 16 9.00 31.85 4.27
CA PHE A 16 7.91 31.06 3.71
C PHE A 16 8.46 29.65 3.46
N VAL A 17 8.09 28.71 4.32
CA VAL A 17 8.08 27.29 3.97
C VAL A 17 7.15 27.19 2.76
N ARG A 18 7.70 26.99 1.56
CA ARG A 18 6.89 26.62 0.41
C ARG A 18 6.16 25.34 0.80
N ALA A 19 4.83 25.41 0.92
CA ALA A 19 4.01 24.23 0.81
C ALA A 19 4.30 23.65 -0.58
N ASP A 20 5.12 22.61 -0.62
CA ASP A 20 5.41 21.89 -1.84
C ASP A 20 4.07 21.51 -2.49
N PHE A 21 3.85 22.07 -3.67
CA PHE A 21 2.66 21.86 -4.47
C PHE A 21 2.72 20.45 -5.05
N PHE A 22 2.38 19.45 -4.24
CA PHE A 22 2.27 18.08 -4.69
C PHE A 22 0.91 17.90 -5.37
N PRO A 23 0.84 17.64 -6.69
CA PRO A 23 -0.43 17.35 -7.34
C PRO A 23 -1.06 16.10 -6.68
N ASP A 24 -2.34 16.19 -6.35
CA ASP A 24 -3.11 15.16 -5.63
C ASP A 24 -3.48 13.95 -6.51
N SER A 25 -2.69 13.71 -7.56
CA SER A 25 -2.85 12.61 -8.53
C SER A 25 -2.12 11.33 -8.11
N ARG A 26 -1.78 11.21 -6.82
CA ARG A 26 -1.07 10.04 -6.29
C ARG A 26 -2.00 8.83 -6.24
N ARG A 27 -1.46 7.64 -6.49
CA ARG A 27 -2.24 6.40 -6.57
C ARG A 27 -1.42 5.20 -6.15
N CYS A 28 -2.12 4.13 -5.80
CA CYS A 28 -1.58 2.79 -5.67
C CYS A 28 -1.87 2.00 -6.96
N GLY A 29 -1.14 0.92 -7.18
CA GLY A 29 -1.22 0.12 -8.39
C GLY A 29 -1.61 -1.31 -8.09
N VAL A 30 -2.77 -1.72 -8.58
CA VAL A 30 -3.05 -3.12 -8.89
C VAL A 30 -3.61 -3.14 -10.30
N GLU A 31 -3.01 -3.95 -11.18
CA GLU A 31 -3.56 -4.14 -12.52
C GLU A 31 -4.95 -4.77 -12.43
N ARG A 32 -5.78 -4.42 -13.42
CA ARG A 32 -7.19 -4.79 -13.57
C ARG A 32 -7.58 -6.10 -12.89
N VAL A 33 -8.69 -6.06 -12.15
CA VAL A 33 -9.35 -7.26 -11.62
C VAL A 33 -9.68 -8.20 -12.78
N ASP A 34 -9.06 -9.38 -12.81
CA ASP A 34 -9.49 -10.47 -13.67
C ASP A 34 -10.80 -11.04 -13.10
N HIS A 35 -11.92 -10.64 -13.71
CA HIS A 35 -13.26 -11.06 -13.28
C HIS A 35 -13.45 -12.58 -13.33
N ALA A 36 -12.78 -13.30 -14.24
CA ALA A 36 -12.91 -14.76 -14.30
C ALA A 36 -12.14 -15.42 -13.15
N ALA A 37 -10.93 -14.93 -12.86
CA ALA A 37 -10.18 -15.35 -11.69
C ALA A 37 -10.95 -15.02 -10.39
N GLU A 38 -11.59 -13.85 -10.33
CA GLU A 38 -12.35 -13.43 -9.15
C GLU A 38 -13.65 -14.22 -8.96
N GLN A 39 -14.36 -14.60 -10.01
CA GLN A 39 -15.50 -15.51 -9.90
C GLN A 39 -15.10 -16.84 -9.25
N LYS A 40 -13.97 -17.42 -9.67
CA LYS A 40 -13.40 -18.60 -9.04
C LYS A 40 -13.01 -18.35 -7.58
N THR A 41 -12.45 -17.18 -7.27
CA THR A 41 -12.17 -16.75 -5.90
C THR A 41 -13.42 -16.71 -5.03
N GLN A 42 -14.53 -16.17 -5.55
CA GLN A 42 -15.81 -16.10 -4.83
C GLN A 42 -16.38 -17.48 -4.50
N GLU A 43 -16.30 -18.43 -5.43
CA GLU A 43 -16.72 -19.82 -5.19
C GLU A 43 -15.90 -20.46 -4.07
N LEU A 44 -14.58 -20.23 -4.07
CA LEU A 44 -13.69 -20.73 -3.02
C LEU A 44 -13.99 -20.06 -1.66
N ILE A 45 -14.22 -18.75 -1.62
CA ILE A 45 -14.60 -18.04 -0.38
C ILE A 45 -15.91 -18.59 0.17
N ARG A 46 -16.91 -18.86 -0.67
CA ARG A 46 -18.19 -19.43 -0.24
C ARG A 46 -18.01 -20.80 0.42
N PHE A 47 -17.08 -21.62 -0.07
CA PHE A 47 -16.86 -22.97 0.44
C PHE A 47 -15.93 -23.00 1.66
N TYR A 48 -14.84 -22.23 1.64
CA TYR A 48 -13.78 -22.27 2.67
C TYR A 48 -13.84 -21.14 3.70
N GLY A 49 -14.57 -20.06 3.42
CA GLY A 49 -14.70 -18.89 4.29
C GLY A 49 -15.14 -19.21 5.73
N PRO A 50 -16.18 -20.05 5.95
CA PRO A 50 -16.60 -20.44 7.31
C PRO A 50 -15.50 -21.13 8.14
N VAL A 51 -14.56 -21.83 7.49
CA VAL A 51 -13.42 -22.49 8.13
C VAL A 51 -12.29 -21.49 8.40
N ALA A 52 -12.11 -20.50 7.52
CA ALA A 52 -11.14 -19.43 7.74
C ALA A 52 -11.51 -18.54 8.95
N VAL A 53 -12.80 -18.28 9.18
CA VAL A 53 -13.30 -17.52 10.35
C VAL A 53 -12.93 -18.19 11.68
N THR A 54 -12.96 -19.53 11.73
CA THR A 54 -12.57 -20.30 12.93
C THR A 54 -11.04 -20.36 13.13
N SER A 55 -10.25 -19.99 12.11
CA SER A 55 -8.77 -19.96 12.14
C SER A 55 -8.18 -18.60 12.58
N ILE A 56 -8.98 -17.53 12.67
CA ILE A 56 -8.51 -16.17 13.03
C ILE A 56 -7.82 -16.15 14.41
N ALA A 57 -8.16 -17.08 15.30
CA ALA A 57 -7.53 -17.22 16.61
C ALA A 57 -6.03 -17.58 16.55
N THR A 58 -5.52 -18.05 15.40
CA THR A 58 -4.12 -18.42 15.24
C THR A 58 -3.31 -17.29 14.61
N LYS A 59 -2.31 -16.80 15.35
CA LYS A 59 -1.36 -15.79 14.87
C LYS A 59 -0.56 -16.35 13.69
N LYS A 60 -0.72 -15.76 12.50
CA LYS A 60 -0.02 -16.14 11.27
C LYS A 60 1.21 -15.26 11.07
N VAL A 61 2.40 -15.85 11.19
CA VAL A 61 3.66 -15.13 10.99
C VAL A 61 4.02 -15.11 9.50
N ILE A 62 4.12 -13.92 8.93
CA ILE A 62 4.53 -13.64 7.56
C ILE A 62 6.01 -13.23 7.56
N PRO A 63 6.93 -14.07 7.02
CA PRO A 63 8.32 -13.68 6.84
C PRO A 63 8.41 -12.56 5.80
N VAL A 64 9.09 -11.47 6.14
CA VAL A 64 9.34 -10.33 5.24
C VAL A 64 10.80 -10.31 4.83
N HIS A 65 11.05 -10.33 3.53
CA HIS A 65 12.35 -10.07 2.92
C HIS A 65 12.33 -8.67 2.32
N TRP A 66 13.24 -7.81 2.79
CA TRP A 66 13.34 -6.43 2.34
C TRP A 66 14.46 -6.26 1.32
N HIS A 67 14.13 -5.72 0.15
CA HIS A 67 15.09 -5.44 -0.91
C HIS A 67 15.15 -3.92 -1.12
N ALA A 68 16.20 -3.28 -0.60
CA ALA A 68 16.41 -1.86 -0.78
C ALA A 68 17.19 -1.62 -2.07
N ILE A 69 16.51 -1.13 -3.10
CA ILE A 69 17.17 -0.76 -4.35
C ILE A 69 17.56 0.70 -4.21
N THR A 70 18.82 0.99 -4.54
CA THR A 70 19.36 2.34 -4.44
C THR A 70 19.93 2.76 -5.77
N SER A 71 20.00 4.06 -5.96
CA SER A 71 20.80 4.62 -7.06
C SER A 71 22.30 4.59 -6.72
N SER A 72 23.12 4.75 -7.75
CA SER A 72 24.58 4.84 -7.67
C SER A 72 25.06 6.08 -6.90
N ASP A 73 24.26 7.14 -6.82
CA ASP A 73 24.51 8.34 -6.02
C ASP A 73 23.95 8.25 -4.57
N GLY A 74 23.42 7.09 -4.16
CA GLY A 74 23.06 6.80 -2.78
C GLY A 74 21.61 7.15 -2.37
N GLN A 75 20.74 7.55 -3.32
CA GLN A 75 19.32 7.71 -3.04
C GLN A 75 18.66 6.36 -2.76
N GLY A 76 17.59 6.37 -1.95
CA GLY A 76 16.84 5.16 -1.59
C GLY A 76 17.48 4.31 -0.49
N ALA A 77 18.63 4.73 0.06
CA ALA A 77 19.24 4.06 1.20
C ALA A 77 18.31 4.11 2.42
N ILE A 78 17.94 2.94 2.94
CA ILE A 78 17.04 2.78 4.09
C ILE A 78 17.80 2.04 5.18
N ASN A 79 17.78 2.60 6.39
CA ASN A 79 18.38 1.94 7.56
C ASN A 79 17.40 0.98 8.24
N SER A 80 17.93 0.10 9.08
CA SER A 80 17.14 -0.89 9.81
C SER A 80 16.07 -0.28 10.71
N THR A 81 16.30 0.91 11.27
CA THR A 81 15.30 1.62 12.10
C THR A 81 14.01 1.89 11.31
N ILE A 82 14.12 2.43 10.10
CA ILE A 82 12.96 2.71 9.24
C ILE A 82 12.26 1.40 8.85
N MET A 83 13.02 0.35 8.51
CA MET A 83 12.44 -0.97 8.21
C MET A 83 11.65 -1.51 9.41
N HIS A 84 12.20 -1.44 10.62
CA HIS A 84 11.51 -1.88 11.83
C HIS A 84 10.30 -1.01 12.19
N GLN A 85 10.33 0.29 11.92
CA GLN A 85 9.16 1.16 12.06
C GLN A 85 8.05 0.73 11.10
N GLN A 86 8.38 0.49 9.82
CA GLN A 86 7.38 0.02 8.84
C GLN A 86 6.79 -1.34 9.23
N ILE A 87 7.62 -2.28 9.70
CA ILE A 87 7.15 -3.58 10.20
C ILE A 87 6.27 -3.41 11.45
N SER A 88 6.54 -2.43 12.30
CA SER A 88 5.70 -2.12 13.46
C SER A 88 4.33 -1.57 13.05
N VAL A 89 4.27 -0.72 12.02
CA VAL A 89 3.01 -0.22 11.43
C VAL A 89 2.19 -1.38 10.87
N LEU A 90 2.78 -2.25 10.05
CA LEU A 90 2.09 -3.44 9.53
C LEU A 90 1.57 -4.33 10.66
N ASN A 91 2.37 -4.57 11.70
CA ASN A 91 1.96 -5.39 12.84
C ASN A 91 0.81 -4.76 13.65
N LYS A 92 0.73 -3.44 13.71
CA LYS A 92 -0.38 -2.73 14.35
C LYS A 92 -1.65 -2.85 13.51
N ASP A 93 -1.56 -2.53 12.22
CA ASP A 93 -2.72 -2.44 11.33
C ASP A 93 -3.38 -3.80 11.05
N TYR A 94 -2.59 -4.88 11.08
CA TYR A 94 -3.07 -6.25 10.84
C TYR A 94 -3.28 -7.08 12.11
N ALA A 95 -3.13 -6.48 13.30
CA ALA A 95 -3.25 -7.22 14.57
C ALA A 95 -4.62 -7.89 14.71
N GLU A 96 -5.71 -7.16 14.42
CA GLU A 96 -7.08 -7.68 14.46
C GLU A 96 -7.34 -8.73 13.37
N ALA A 97 -6.63 -8.62 12.25
CA ALA A 97 -6.66 -9.59 11.18
C ALA A 97 -5.86 -10.86 11.50
N GLY A 98 -5.15 -10.95 12.64
CA GLY A 98 -4.40 -12.14 13.05
C GLY A 98 -3.08 -12.38 12.31
N PHE A 99 -2.58 -11.40 11.55
CA PHE A 99 -1.31 -11.49 10.84
C PHE A 99 -0.19 -10.77 11.58
N HIS A 100 1.02 -11.32 11.50
CA HIS A 100 2.21 -10.74 12.13
C HIS A 100 3.40 -10.81 11.19
N PHE A 101 3.97 -9.66 10.88
CA PHE A 101 5.08 -9.51 9.96
C PHE A 101 6.40 -9.55 10.72
N LYS A 102 7.32 -10.39 10.26
CA LYS A 102 8.66 -10.53 10.82
C LYS A 102 9.70 -10.27 9.74
N LEU A 103 10.50 -9.22 9.90
CA LEU A 103 11.68 -9.01 9.05
C LEU A 103 12.67 -10.15 9.29
N VAL A 104 12.89 -10.98 8.26
CA VAL A 104 13.79 -12.14 8.33
C VAL A 104 15.09 -11.93 7.56
N GLY A 105 15.14 -10.92 6.70
CA GLY A 105 16.35 -10.53 6.00
C GLY A 105 16.16 -9.23 5.23
N SER A 106 17.27 -8.54 4.99
CA SER A 106 17.32 -7.35 4.16
C SER A 106 18.59 -7.33 3.32
N ASP A 107 18.50 -6.85 2.09
CA ASP A 107 19.66 -6.58 1.23
C ASP A 107 19.56 -5.21 0.56
N VAL A 108 20.70 -4.74 0.06
CA VAL A 108 20.82 -3.50 -0.70
C VAL A 108 21.36 -3.83 -2.08
N THR A 109 20.69 -3.35 -3.13
CA THR A 109 21.14 -3.50 -4.52
C THR A 109 21.25 -2.13 -5.19
N VAL A 110 22.46 -1.75 -5.59
CA VAL A 110 22.71 -0.53 -6.36
C VAL A 110 22.37 -0.80 -7.83
N GLN A 111 21.29 -0.21 -8.34
CA GLN A 111 20.88 -0.34 -9.74
C GLN A 111 19.95 0.81 -10.15
N ASP A 112 20.48 1.82 -10.86
CA ASP A 112 19.75 3.03 -11.25
C ASP A 112 18.45 2.80 -12.05
N THR A 113 18.48 1.92 -13.06
CA THR A 113 17.29 1.53 -13.84
C THR A 113 16.16 1.00 -12.97
N TRP A 114 16.43 -0.02 -12.13
CA TRP A 114 15.44 -0.55 -11.19
C TRP A 114 15.00 0.50 -10.17
N PHE A 115 15.88 1.41 -9.80
CA PHE A 115 15.54 2.45 -8.83
C PHE A 115 14.60 3.51 -9.40
N TYR A 116 14.81 3.98 -10.63
CA TYR A 116 14.09 5.13 -11.18
C TYR A 116 12.99 4.81 -12.20
N ASN A 117 13.06 3.66 -12.88
CA ASN A 117 12.29 3.42 -14.09
C ASN A 117 11.18 2.37 -13.95
N LEU A 118 10.90 1.85 -12.75
CA LEU A 118 9.77 0.95 -12.56
C LEU A 118 8.44 1.73 -12.57
N THR A 119 7.53 1.32 -13.46
CA THR A 119 6.24 2.00 -13.69
C THR A 119 5.03 1.09 -13.54
N ASN A 120 5.20 -0.24 -13.65
CA ASN A 120 4.15 -1.25 -13.48
C ASN A 120 4.74 -2.65 -13.16
N GLU A 121 3.83 -3.60 -12.95
CA GLU A 121 4.05 -5.02 -12.67
C GLU A 121 4.50 -5.89 -13.86
N GLU A 122 4.54 -5.35 -15.08
CA GLU A 122 4.83 -6.15 -16.29
C GLU A 122 6.22 -5.90 -16.89
N SER A 123 6.93 -4.85 -16.43
CA SER A 123 8.20 -4.45 -17.04
C SER A 123 9.30 -5.51 -16.93
N ASP A 124 10.13 -5.60 -17.97
CA ASP A 124 11.28 -6.52 -18.00
C ASP A 124 12.27 -6.23 -16.86
N ASP A 125 12.45 -4.95 -16.52
CA ASP A 125 13.27 -4.53 -15.37
C ASP A 125 12.71 -5.04 -14.04
N MET A 126 11.39 -4.98 -13.84
CA MET A 126 10.77 -5.51 -12.63
C MET A 126 10.95 -7.03 -12.57
N ARG A 127 10.76 -7.73 -13.69
CA ARG A 127 10.95 -9.18 -13.78
C ARG A 127 12.41 -9.56 -13.49
N ALA A 128 13.38 -8.82 -14.04
CA ALA A 128 14.80 -9.04 -13.78
C ALA A 128 15.15 -8.81 -12.31
N MET A 129 14.65 -7.73 -11.71
CA MET A 129 14.82 -7.42 -10.29
C MET A 129 14.27 -8.54 -9.40
N LYS A 130 13.00 -8.92 -9.59
CA LYS A 130 12.35 -9.93 -8.75
C LYS A 130 12.94 -11.32 -8.98
N SER A 131 13.32 -11.67 -10.22
CA SER A 131 14.01 -12.94 -10.52
C SER A 131 15.34 -13.08 -9.77
N LYS A 132 16.08 -11.98 -9.61
CA LYS A 132 17.38 -11.99 -8.93
C LYS A 132 17.25 -12.00 -7.41
N LEU A 133 16.28 -11.26 -6.88
CA LEU A 133 16.27 -10.89 -5.46
C LEU A 133 15.27 -11.70 -4.63
N ARG A 134 14.15 -12.15 -5.22
CA ARG A 134 13.06 -12.82 -4.51
C ARG A 134 13.59 -13.96 -3.62
N ARG A 135 13.11 -14.00 -2.38
CA ARG A 135 13.41 -15.03 -1.38
C ARG A 135 12.15 -15.69 -0.85
N GLY A 136 12.31 -16.94 -0.42
CA GLY A 136 11.24 -17.71 0.21
C GLY A 136 10.19 -18.22 -0.76
N GLY A 137 9.00 -18.51 -0.23
CA GLY A 137 7.91 -19.17 -0.96
C GLY A 137 6.62 -18.34 -0.97
N PRO A 138 5.45 -18.97 -1.19
CA PRO A 138 4.16 -18.28 -1.30
C PRO A 138 3.78 -17.43 -0.08
N ARG A 139 4.25 -17.83 1.12
CA ARG A 139 4.02 -17.14 2.41
C ARG A 139 5.00 -16.01 2.70
N SER A 140 6.09 -15.91 1.94
CA SER A 140 7.13 -14.92 2.16
C SER A 140 6.79 -13.64 1.42
N LEU A 141 6.61 -12.55 2.16
CA LEU A 141 6.40 -11.24 1.59
C LEU A 141 7.75 -10.65 1.16
N ASN A 142 7.94 -10.47 -0.15
CA ASN A 142 9.07 -9.74 -0.68
C ASN A 142 8.67 -8.28 -0.87
N LEU A 143 9.37 -7.37 -0.20
CA LEU A 143 9.12 -5.93 -0.20
C LEU A 143 10.31 -5.23 -0.85
N TYR A 144 10.06 -4.58 -1.99
CA TYR A 144 11.07 -3.84 -2.74
C TYR A 144 10.84 -2.35 -2.56
N THR A 145 11.89 -1.57 -2.31
CA THR A 145 11.81 -0.11 -2.25
C THR A 145 12.61 0.53 -3.36
N VAL A 146 11.97 1.39 -4.13
CA VAL A 146 12.52 2.10 -5.30
C VAL A 146 12.04 3.56 -5.30
N GLN A 147 12.45 4.37 -6.27
CA GLN A 147 11.82 5.66 -6.57
C GLN A 147 10.82 5.51 -7.72
N LEU A 148 9.55 5.37 -7.38
CA LEU A 148 8.47 5.36 -8.38
C LEU A 148 8.17 6.79 -8.89
N SER A 149 7.81 6.86 -10.17
CA SER A 149 7.45 8.09 -10.88
C SER A 149 5.93 8.14 -11.16
N GLY A 150 5.45 9.20 -11.82
CA GLY A 150 4.03 9.30 -12.24
C GLY A 150 3.00 9.38 -11.10
N GLY A 151 3.43 9.71 -9.88
CA GLY A 151 2.58 9.78 -8.70
C GLY A 151 2.29 8.42 -8.03
N LEU A 152 2.90 7.34 -8.49
CA LEU A 152 2.70 6.01 -7.90
C LEU A 152 3.37 5.93 -6.50
N LEU A 153 2.61 5.46 -5.51
CA LEU A 153 3.05 5.28 -4.13
C LEU A 153 3.56 3.87 -3.87
N GLY A 154 2.90 2.89 -4.48
CA GLY A 154 3.23 1.49 -4.43
C GLY A 154 2.43 0.72 -5.46
N PHE A 155 2.80 -0.53 -5.66
CA PHE A 155 2.00 -1.51 -6.36
C PHE A 155 2.36 -2.92 -5.90
N THR A 156 1.48 -3.88 -6.16
CA THR A 156 1.67 -5.28 -5.76
C THR A 156 0.91 -6.24 -6.66
N THR A 157 1.16 -7.52 -6.48
CA THR A 157 0.44 -8.61 -7.16
C THR A 157 -0.66 -9.17 -6.27
N LEU A 158 -1.77 -9.59 -6.86
CA LEU A 158 -2.84 -10.31 -6.16
C LEU A 158 -2.43 -11.77 -5.83
N PRO A 159 -3.01 -12.37 -4.78
CA PRO A 159 -2.72 -13.77 -4.41
C PRO A 159 -3.12 -14.76 -5.50
N SER A 160 -4.18 -14.48 -6.27
CA SER A 160 -4.64 -15.34 -7.36
C SER A 160 -3.64 -15.46 -8.52
N TRP A 161 -2.72 -14.51 -8.68
CA TRP A 161 -1.71 -14.51 -9.74
C TRP A 161 -0.48 -15.35 -9.39
N TYR A 162 -0.36 -15.78 -8.12
CA TYR A 162 0.83 -16.44 -7.62
C TYR A 162 1.18 -17.73 -8.37
N SER A 163 0.19 -18.56 -8.71
CA SER A 163 0.42 -19.85 -9.38
C SER A 163 1.02 -19.67 -10.77
N ASP A 164 0.62 -18.61 -11.46
CA ASP A 164 0.94 -18.41 -12.86
C ASP A 164 2.27 -17.68 -13.02
N ASN A 165 2.58 -16.76 -12.09
CA ASN A 165 3.83 -16.02 -12.09
C ASN A 165 4.37 -15.76 -10.66
N PRO A 166 4.91 -16.80 -9.99
CA PRO A 166 5.41 -16.68 -8.63
C PRO A 166 6.64 -15.77 -8.52
N ILE A 167 7.36 -15.54 -9.62
CA ILE A 167 8.52 -14.64 -9.67
C ILE A 167 8.09 -13.20 -9.44
N ASN A 168 6.98 -12.78 -10.04
CA ASN A 168 6.48 -11.41 -9.91
C ASN A 168 5.84 -11.12 -8.55
N ASP A 169 5.62 -12.13 -7.70
CA ASP A 169 4.94 -11.94 -6.42
C ASP A 169 5.72 -11.05 -5.44
N GLY A 170 4.99 -10.15 -4.77
CA GLY A 170 5.51 -9.22 -3.77
C GLY A 170 5.26 -7.75 -4.16
N LEU A 171 5.50 -6.87 -3.20
CA LEU A 171 5.11 -5.46 -3.29
C LEU A 171 6.31 -4.55 -3.59
N VAL A 172 6.07 -3.49 -4.35
CA VAL A 172 7.06 -2.46 -4.69
C VAL A 172 6.55 -1.14 -4.12
N LEU A 173 7.36 -0.46 -3.30
CA LEU A 173 7.03 0.82 -2.69
C LEU A 173 7.94 1.92 -3.19
N ASN A 174 7.35 3.11 -3.33
CA ASN A 174 8.13 4.33 -3.39
C ASN A 174 8.75 4.57 -2.01
N PHE A 175 10.08 4.54 -1.89
CA PHE A 175 10.77 4.65 -0.60
C PHE A 175 10.38 5.90 0.21
N LYS A 176 9.88 6.94 -0.45
CA LYS A 176 9.39 8.19 0.15
C LYS A 176 8.12 8.03 0.99
N THR A 177 7.41 6.90 0.87
CA THR A 177 6.19 6.60 1.66
C THR A 177 6.48 5.90 2.98
N LEU A 178 7.75 5.53 3.22
CA LEU A 178 8.15 4.93 4.47
C LEU A 178 8.00 5.89 5.65
N PRO A 179 7.89 5.38 6.89
CA PRO A 179 7.80 6.19 8.09
C PRO A 179 8.88 7.27 8.16
N GLY A 180 8.46 8.53 8.34
CA GLY A 180 9.37 9.68 8.41
C GLY A 180 9.86 10.19 7.05
N GLY A 181 9.34 9.66 5.95
CA GLY A 181 9.59 10.13 4.59
C GLY A 181 9.06 11.55 4.31
N PRO A 182 9.41 12.12 3.13
CA PRO A 182 9.15 13.52 2.81
C PRO A 182 7.68 13.86 2.54
N TYR A 183 6.78 12.87 2.48
CA TYR A 183 5.34 13.13 2.29
C TYR A 183 4.59 13.35 3.60
N GLY A 184 5.30 13.29 4.73
CA GLY A 184 4.78 13.62 6.06
C GLY A 184 3.52 12.82 6.42
N SER A 185 2.57 13.47 7.07
CA SER A 185 1.32 12.82 7.52
C SER A 185 0.40 12.39 6.37
N ARG A 186 0.69 12.77 5.12
CA ARG A 186 -0.15 12.41 3.97
C ARG A 186 0.08 10.98 3.52
N TYR A 187 1.34 10.57 3.39
CA TYR A 187 1.71 9.27 2.80
C TYR A 187 2.99 8.66 3.41
N SER A 188 3.53 9.20 4.51
CA SER A 188 4.78 8.75 5.14
C SER A 188 4.59 8.30 6.59
N LEU A 189 3.41 7.76 6.93
CA LEU A 189 3.19 7.06 8.21
C LEU A 189 3.27 5.54 8.05
N GLY A 190 3.49 5.05 6.82
CA GLY A 190 3.66 3.65 6.48
C GLY A 190 2.39 2.94 6.03
N HIS A 191 1.27 3.65 5.85
CA HIS A 191 0.01 3.04 5.44
C HIS A 191 -0.05 2.74 3.93
N THR A 192 0.84 3.29 3.12
CA THR A 192 1.03 2.79 1.73
C THR A 192 1.42 1.31 1.74
N ALA A 193 2.35 0.88 2.61
CA ALA A 193 2.68 -0.54 2.72
C ALA A 193 1.49 -1.35 3.24
N THR A 194 0.73 -0.82 4.20
CA THR A 194 -0.50 -1.46 4.70
C THR A 194 -1.50 -1.70 3.56
N HIS A 195 -1.70 -0.71 2.69
CA HIS A 195 -2.56 -0.79 1.52
C HIS A 195 -2.09 -1.86 0.52
N GLU A 196 -0.81 -1.83 0.13
CA GLU A 196 -0.25 -2.81 -0.82
C GLU A 196 -0.25 -4.24 -0.27
N VAL A 197 -0.05 -4.41 1.04
CA VAL A 197 -0.20 -5.72 1.68
C VAL A 197 -1.66 -6.18 1.62
N GLY A 198 -2.64 -5.28 1.71
CA GLY A 198 -4.05 -5.61 1.62
C GLY A 198 -4.39 -6.23 0.27
N HIS A 199 -3.88 -5.63 -0.80
CA HIS A 199 -3.93 -6.21 -2.14
C HIS A 199 -3.17 -7.53 -2.28
N TRP A 200 -1.98 -7.65 -1.69
CA TRP A 200 -1.21 -8.91 -1.69
C TRP A 200 -1.95 -10.07 -0.98
N MET A 201 -2.82 -9.71 -0.02
CA MET A 201 -3.77 -10.59 0.67
C MET A 201 -5.14 -10.70 -0.02
N GLY A 202 -5.34 -10.00 -1.15
CA GLY A 202 -6.48 -10.13 -2.05
C GLY A 202 -7.64 -9.16 -1.82
N LEU A 203 -7.43 -8.06 -1.11
CA LEU A 203 -8.41 -6.96 -1.04
C LEU A 203 -8.35 -6.10 -2.31
N TYR A 204 -9.49 -5.52 -2.67
CA TYR A 204 -9.59 -4.51 -3.72
C TYR A 204 -9.77 -3.12 -3.13
N HIS A 205 -9.66 -2.10 -3.98
CA HIS A 205 -9.99 -0.74 -3.56
C HIS A 205 -11.46 -0.67 -3.14
N THR A 206 -11.81 0.13 -2.12
CA THR A 206 -13.22 0.29 -1.71
C THR A 206 -14.11 0.89 -2.79
N PHE A 207 -13.49 1.54 -3.78
CA PHE A 207 -14.13 2.14 -4.95
C PHE A 207 -13.95 1.31 -6.23
N GLU A 208 -13.65 0.02 -6.09
CA GLU A 208 -13.56 -0.91 -7.23
C GLU A 208 -14.87 -0.92 -8.04
N GLY A 209 -14.75 -1.06 -9.36
CA GLY A 209 -15.86 -0.86 -10.30
C GLY A 209 -16.20 0.61 -10.59
N SER A 210 -15.78 1.56 -9.74
CA SER A 210 -15.94 3.01 -9.94
C SER A 210 -17.39 3.43 -10.26
N SER A 211 -18.37 2.75 -9.65
CA SER A 211 -19.79 2.95 -9.90
C SER A 211 -20.61 2.56 -8.66
N CYS A 212 -21.73 3.26 -8.43
CA CYS A 212 -22.69 2.87 -7.40
C CYS A 212 -23.57 1.68 -7.79
N ASP A 213 -23.59 1.37 -9.09
CA ASP A 213 -24.42 0.32 -9.67
C ASP A 213 -23.62 -0.92 -10.06
N ASP A 214 -22.31 -0.95 -9.78
CA ASP A 214 -21.55 -2.19 -9.88
C ASP A 214 -22.08 -3.18 -8.82
N PRO A 215 -22.56 -4.37 -9.23
CA PRO A 215 -23.19 -5.30 -8.29
C PRO A 215 -22.18 -6.00 -7.37
N ASN A 216 -20.88 -5.92 -7.68
CA ASN A 216 -19.83 -6.61 -6.96
C ASN A 216 -18.96 -5.66 -6.12
N GLY A 217 -18.70 -4.44 -6.63
CA GLY A 217 -17.82 -3.47 -5.99
C GLY A 217 -16.44 -4.07 -5.70
N ASP A 218 -16.00 -3.97 -4.45
CA ASP A 218 -14.75 -4.55 -3.95
C ASP A 218 -14.88 -6.00 -3.47
N TYR A 219 -16.03 -6.64 -3.74
CA TYR A 219 -16.39 -8.00 -3.34
C TYR A 219 -16.39 -8.23 -1.83
N VAL A 220 -16.61 -7.18 -1.05
CA VAL A 220 -16.82 -7.25 0.39
C VAL A 220 -18.16 -6.60 0.73
N SER A 221 -19.02 -7.32 1.45
CA SER A 221 -20.41 -6.88 1.66
C SER A 221 -20.58 -5.79 2.73
N ASP A 222 -19.60 -5.63 3.62
CA ASP A 222 -19.63 -4.65 4.71
C ASP A 222 -18.83 -3.37 4.41
N THR A 223 -18.36 -3.21 3.17
CA THR A 223 -17.84 -1.97 2.58
C THR A 223 -18.95 -1.34 1.73
N PRO A 224 -19.47 -0.15 2.10
CA PRO A 224 -20.48 0.54 1.29
C PRO A 224 -19.97 0.83 -0.13
N PRO A 225 -20.84 0.75 -1.16
CA PRO A 225 -20.47 1.11 -2.53
C PRO A 225 -19.93 2.55 -2.62
N GLN A 226 -18.84 2.73 -3.36
CA GLN A 226 -18.15 4.01 -3.48
C GLN A 226 -17.76 4.24 -4.95
N ALA A 227 -18.25 5.31 -5.57
CA ALA A 227 -18.02 5.56 -6.99
C ALA A 227 -16.62 6.10 -7.31
N THR A 228 -15.97 6.76 -6.34
CA THR A 228 -14.66 7.40 -6.55
C THR A 228 -13.78 7.27 -5.32
N ALA A 229 -12.46 7.22 -5.52
CA ALA A 229 -11.49 7.28 -4.43
C ALA A 229 -11.62 8.56 -3.60
N THR A 230 -11.36 8.46 -2.31
CA THR A 230 -11.26 9.63 -1.42
C THR A 230 -9.90 10.29 -1.57
N ARG A 231 -9.86 11.62 -1.44
CA ARG A 231 -8.63 12.42 -1.40
C ARG A 231 -8.62 13.25 -0.13
N GLY A 232 -7.45 13.37 0.50
CA GLY A 232 -7.33 14.11 1.75
C GLY A 232 -7.85 13.34 2.96
N CYS A 233 -8.31 14.11 3.95
CA CYS A 233 -8.98 13.61 5.14
C CYS A 233 -10.33 14.33 5.36
N PRO A 234 -11.32 14.11 4.48
CA PRO A 234 -12.64 14.68 4.69
C PRO A 234 -13.29 14.08 5.94
N THR A 235 -14.21 14.82 6.56
CA THR A 235 -15.02 14.30 7.68
C THR A 235 -16.26 13.55 7.20
N HIS A 236 -16.63 13.71 5.93
CA HIS A 236 -17.75 13.02 5.30
C HIS A 236 -17.55 12.95 3.79
N LYS A 237 -17.93 11.81 3.20
CA LYS A 237 -18.08 11.61 1.76
C LYS A 237 -19.16 10.55 1.55
N ASN A 238 -20.00 10.75 0.56
CA ASN A 238 -21.05 9.81 0.20
C ASN A 238 -21.34 9.96 -1.29
N THR A 239 -20.72 9.10 -2.08
CA THR A 239 -20.88 9.08 -3.54
C THR A 239 -22.09 8.27 -3.97
N CYS A 240 -22.59 7.36 -3.13
CA CYS A 240 -23.72 6.49 -3.41
C CYS A 240 -24.86 6.68 -2.39
N PRO A 241 -25.67 7.75 -2.53
CA PRO A 241 -26.75 8.08 -1.60
C PRO A 241 -27.70 6.90 -1.35
N GLY A 242 -28.03 6.69 -0.07
CA GLY A 242 -28.92 5.61 0.35
C GLY A 242 -28.25 4.23 0.51
N ARG A 243 -26.94 4.10 0.22
CA ARG A 243 -26.19 2.85 0.35
C ARG A 243 -25.11 2.84 1.45
N GLY A 244 -25.09 3.87 2.28
CA GLY A 244 -24.09 4.09 3.32
C GLY A 244 -23.08 5.18 2.96
N PRO A 245 -22.34 5.74 3.93
CA PRO A 245 -21.24 6.67 3.64
C PRO A 245 -20.05 5.94 3.02
N ASP A 246 -19.25 6.67 2.24
CA ASP A 246 -18.02 6.14 1.65
C ASP A 246 -17.02 5.72 2.74
N SER A 247 -16.19 4.73 2.44
CA SER A 247 -15.26 4.12 3.39
C SER A 247 -13.97 4.94 3.58
N ILE A 248 -14.11 6.23 3.89
CA ILE A 248 -13.02 7.22 3.91
C ILE A 248 -11.89 6.95 4.91
N HIS A 249 -12.11 6.06 5.89
CA HIS A 249 -11.12 5.66 6.89
C HIS A 249 -10.57 4.24 6.64
N ASN A 250 -10.94 3.61 5.54
CA ASN A 250 -10.50 2.26 5.21
C ASN A 250 -9.09 2.29 4.60
N PHE A 251 -8.25 1.33 4.97
CA PHE A 251 -6.89 1.21 4.41
C PHE A 251 -6.88 0.98 2.89
N MET A 252 -7.97 0.48 2.30
CA MET A 252 -8.10 0.24 0.86
C MET A 252 -8.71 1.42 0.08
N ASP A 253 -8.92 2.57 0.72
CA ASP A 253 -9.22 3.85 0.03
C ASP A 253 -7.92 4.65 -0.21
N TYR A 254 -8.01 5.81 -0.87
CA TYR A 254 -6.89 6.74 -1.14
C TYR A 254 -6.86 7.98 -0.24
N SER A 255 -7.57 7.93 0.88
CA SER A 255 -7.41 8.92 1.96
C SER A 255 -5.96 8.99 2.43
N TRP A 256 -5.56 10.12 3.00
CA TRP A 256 -4.22 10.25 3.55
C TRP A 256 -3.98 9.29 4.72
N ASP A 257 -2.72 8.91 4.89
CA ASP A 257 -2.22 8.09 6.00
C ASP A 257 -2.75 8.56 7.37
N SER A 258 -2.86 9.88 7.59
CA SER A 258 -3.32 10.45 8.87
C SER A 258 -4.79 10.16 9.24
N CYS A 259 -5.60 9.63 8.32
CA CYS A 259 -7.01 9.38 8.56
C CYS A 259 -7.50 7.99 8.16
N VAL A 260 -6.65 7.12 7.63
CA VAL A 260 -7.01 5.69 7.50
C VAL A 260 -6.77 4.99 8.84
N THR A 261 -7.66 4.08 9.21
CA THR A 261 -7.68 3.50 10.57
C THR A 261 -7.87 2.00 10.63
N GLY A 262 -8.44 1.35 9.61
CA GLY A 262 -8.78 -0.06 9.74
C GLY A 262 -9.32 -0.75 8.49
N PHE A 263 -9.41 -2.07 8.60
CA PHE A 263 -10.15 -2.94 7.70
C PHE A 263 -11.54 -3.25 8.26
N THR A 264 -12.49 -3.63 7.41
CA THR A 264 -13.78 -4.17 7.85
C THR A 264 -13.66 -5.65 8.25
N LYS A 265 -14.70 -6.20 8.89
CA LYS A 265 -14.72 -7.61 9.25
C LYS A 265 -14.74 -8.49 7.99
N GLY A 266 -15.50 -8.10 6.97
CA GLY A 266 -15.54 -8.78 5.69
C GLY A 266 -14.18 -8.80 4.98
N GLN A 267 -13.45 -7.68 5.00
CA GLN A 267 -12.07 -7.62 4.48
C GLN A 267 -11.14 -8.58 5.25
N ILE A 268 -11.22 -8.63 6.58
CA ILE A 268 -10.43 -9.57 7.38
C ILE A 268 -10.71 -11.02 7.00
N VAL A 269 -11.99 -11.41 6.85
CA VAL A 269 -12.38 -12.76 6.45
C VAL A 269 -11.86 -13.10 5.04
N ARG A 270 -11.97 -12.15 4.11
CA ARG A 270 -11.45 -12.30 2.75
C ARG A 270 -9.94 -12.55 2.78
N MET A 271 -9.16 -11.68 3.43
CA MET A 271 -7.70 -11.86 3.55
C MET A 271 -7.34 -13.21 4.15
N GLN A 272 -7.97 -13.60 5.25
CA GLN A 272 -7.73 -14.89 5.93
C GLN A 272 -7.98 -16.08 5.00
N THR A 273 -9.04 -16.03 4.21
CA THR A 273 -9.42 -17.08 3.28
C THR A 273 -8.43 -17.16 2.11
N LEU A 274 -8.13 -16.04 1.47
CA LEU A 274 -7.25 -15.99 0.30
C LEU A 274 -5.80 -16.31 0.63
N MET A 275 -5.31 -15.85 1.78
CA MET A 275 -4.00 -16.24 2.29
C MET A 275 -3.91 -17.76 2.48
N SER A 276 -4.95 -18.40 3.05
CA SER A 276 -4.97 -19.85 3.21
C SER A 276 -5.01 -20.60 1.87
N LEU A 277 -5.79 -20.11 0.90
CA LEU A 277 -6.00 -20.77 -0.39
C LEU A 277 -4.78 -20.68 -1.30
N TYR A 278 -4.23 -19.48 -1.47
CA TYR A 278 -3.20 -19.22 -2.46
C TYR A 278 -1.79 -19.28 -1.90
N ARG A 279 -1.64 -19.08 -0.59
CA ARG A 279 -0.32 -19.01 0.06
C ARG A 279 -0.13 -20.09 1.11
N GLY A 280 -1.14 -20.93 1.37
CA GLY A 280 -1.08 -22.04 2.32
C GLY A 280 -1.26 -21.62 3.79
N PRO A 281 -1.40 -22.59 4.71
CA PRO A 281 -1.68 -22.38 6.14
C PRO A 281 -0.53 -21.67 6.87
#